data_AF-A0A9D8KXH9-F1
#
_entry.id   AF-A0A9D8KXH9-F1
#
_cell.length_a   1.000
_cell.length_b   1.000
_cell.length_c   1.000
_cell.angle_alpha   90.00
_cell.angle_beta   90.00
_cell.angle_gamma   90.00
#
_symmetry.space_group_name_H-M   'P 1'
#
loop_
_entity.id
_entity.type
_entity.pdbx_description
1 polymer ?
#
loop_
_entity_poly.entity_id
_entity_poly.type
_entity_poly.pdbx_seq_one_letter_code
_entity_poly.pdbx_strand_id
1 'polypeptide(L)'
;VGALLSWTVYSVGNARWLTRCPDVSGHDWSLLTGVATGGLALLVAPIAFAAGGQGRPGAEWVQFWLVAVAVAVLASILGNACWNRASRALPLTLGGQMIVFETLFGLLYGFLWQQRWPLPLELLAAGCLLAGVVSSAAAHRPAPEALAPH
;
A
#
# COMPACT_ATOMS: atom_id res chain seq x y z
N VAL A 1 -15.02 -1.14 -8.54
CA VAL A 1 -14.62 -2.08 -9.63
C VAL A 1 -13.31 -1.65 -10.30
N GLY A 2 -13.19 -0.42 -10.82
CA GLY A 2 -11.95 0.04 -11.48
C GLY A 2 -10.67 -0.09 -10.64
N ALA A 3 -10.72 0.27 -9.35
CA ALA A 3 -9.58 0.11 -8.45
C ALA A 3 -9.14 -1.36 -8.27
N LEU A 4 -10.09 -2.27 -8.03
CA LEU A 4 -9.81 -3.70 -7.88
C LEU A 4 -9.24 -4.31 -9.18
N LEU A 5 -9.81 -3.96 -10.33
CA LEU A 5 -9.31 -4.42 -11.63
C LEU A 5 -7.89 -3.91 -11.87
N SER A 6 -7.65 -2.62 -11.65
CA SER A 6 -6.34 -1.99 -11.83
C SER A 6 -5.29 -2.65 -10.93
N TRP A 7 -5.62 -2.88 -9.66
CA TRP A 7 -4.71 -3.51 -8.72
C TRP A 7 -4.43 -4.98 -9.05
N THR A 8 -5.44 -5.71 -9.51
CA THR A 8 -5.28 -7.12 -9.93
C THR A 8 -4.37 -7.21 -11.16
N VAL A 9 -4.62 -6.36 -12.17
CA VAL A 9 -3.79 -6.30 -13.38
C VAL A 9 -2.36 -5.91 -13.03
N TYR A 10 -2.17 -4.90 -12.18
CA TYR A 10 -0.85 -4.51 -11.70
C TYR A 10 -0.14 -5.64 -10.97
N SER A 11 -0.79 -6.28 -9.99
CA SER A 11 -0.17 -7.34 -9.17
C SER A 11 0.28 -8.52 -10.02
N VAL A 12 -0.57 -9.00 -10.94
CA VAL A 12 -0.24 -10.12 -11.83
C VAL A 12 0.82 -9.72 -12.86
N GLY A 13 0.69 -8.53 -13.45
CA GLY A 13 1.65 -8.01 -14.42
C GLY A 13 3.04 -7.81 -13.81
N ASN A 14 3.11 -7.17 -12.65
CA ASN A 14 4.34 -6.88 -11.92
C ASN A 14 5.08 -8.18 -11.54
N ALA A 15 4.36 -9.17 -11.00
CA ALA A 15 4.95 -10.46 -10.66
C ALA A 15 5.53 -11.19 -11.89
N ARG A 16 4.81 -11.17 -13.02
CA ARG A 16 5.28 -11.78 -14.28
C ARG A 16 6.49 -11.09 -14.87
N TRP A 17 6.61 -9.77 -14.71
CA TRP A 17 7.76 -9.02 -15.21
C TRP A 17 9.00 -9.26 -14.36
N LEU A 18 8.87 -9.27 -13.04
CA LEU A 18 9.97 -9.61 -12.13
C LEU A 18 10.52 -11.02 -12.36
N THR A 19 9.68 -12.00 -12.70
CA THR A 19 10.16 -13.35 -13.02
C THR A 19 10.82 -13.46 -14.40
N ARG A 20 10.49 -12.56 -15.34
CA ARG A 20 11.08 -12.52 -16.69
C ARG A 20 12.40 -11.77 -16.76
N CYS A 21 12.64 -10.84 -15.84
CA CYS A 21 13.86 -10.02 -15.79
C CYS A 21 14.64 -10.29 -14.49
N PRO A 22 15.19 -11.51 -14.31
CA PRO A 22 15.91 -11.88 -13.08
C PRO A 22 17.18 -11.05 -12.84
N ASP A 23 17.72 -10.43 -13.89
CA ASP A 23 18.90 -9.56 -13.81
C ASP A 23 18.62 -8.23 -13.09
N VAL A 24 17.36 -7.80 -13.01
CA VAL A 24 16.95 -6.58 -12.32
C VAL A 24 16.48 -6.94 -10.92
N SER A 25 17.17 -6.41 -9.90
CA SER A 25 16.76 -6.67 -8.52
C SER A 25 15.38 -6.07 -8.24
N GLY A 26 14.65 -6.64 -7.27
CA GLY A 26 13.36 -6.09 -6.85
C GLY A 26 13.45 -4.65 -6.34
N HIS A 27 14.61 -4.25 -5.81
CA HIS A 27 14.88 -2.88 -5.39
C HIS A 27 15.01 -1.93 -6.58
N ASP A 28 15.83 -2.30 -7.57
CA ASP A 28 16.02 -1.48 -8.78
C ASP A 28 14.73 -1.35 -9.58
N TRP A 29 13.94 -2.44 -9.66
CA TRP A 29 12.63 -2.42 -10.28
C TRP A 29 11.66 -1.45 -9.57
N SER A 30 11.69 -1.43 -8.23
CA SER A 30 10.88 -0.49 -7.44
C SER A 30 11.30 0.96 -7.67
N LEU A 31 12.61 1.24 -7.73
CA LEU A 31 13.15 2.57 -8.05
C LEU A 31 12.72 3.03 -9.46
N LEU A 32 12.85 2.16 -10.46
CA LEU A 32 12.42 2.44 -11.83
C LEU A 32 10.93 2.73 -11.90
N THR A 33 10.11 1.96 -11.19
CA THR A 33 8.66 2.19 -11.10
C THR A 33 8.36 3.54 -10.45
N GLY A 34 9.10 3.92 -9.40
CA GLY A 34 9.00 5.23 -8.76
C GLY A 34 9.36 6.38 -9.72
N VAL A 35 10.45 6.24 -10.47
CA VAL A 35 10.86 7.26 -11.47
C VAL A 35 9.82 7.37 -12.59
N ALA A 36 9.34 6.24 -13.11
CA ALA A 36 8.33 6.23 -14.18
C ALA A 36 7.01 6.86 -13.72
N THR A 37 6.53 6.53 -12.52
CA THR A 37 5.30 7.11 -11.96
C THR A 37 5.47 8.59 -11.60
N GLY A 38 6.65 9.00 -11.13
CA GLY A 38 6.99 10.41 -10.95
C GLY A 38 6.99 11.19 -12.27
N GLY A 39 7.57 10.63 -13.33
CA GLY A 39 7.52 11.20 -14.68
C GLY A 39 6.09 11.32 -15.22
N LEU A 40 5.27 10.28 -15.05
CA LEU A 40 3.85 10.31 -15.39
C LEU A 40 3.10 11.40 -14.60
N ALA A 41 3.40 11.57 -13.31
CA ALA A 41 2.79 12.63 -12.51
C ALA A 41 3.13 14.02 -13.05
N LEU A 42 4.37 14.25 -13.51
CA LEU A 42 4.77 15.51 -14.17
C LEU A 42 4.05 15.72 -15.50
N LEU A 43 3.79 14.67 -16.28
CA LEU A 43 3.03 14.75 -17.54
C LEU A 43 1.55 15.08 -17.32
N VAL A 44 0.96 14.54 -16.25
CA VAL A 44 -0.45 14.78 -15.90
C VAL A 44 -0.65 16.11 -15.17
N ALA A 45 0.38 16.63 -14.50
CA ALA A 45 0.31 17.87 -13.73
C ALA A 45 -0.29 19.06 -14.51
N PRO A 46 0.12 19.38 -15.75
CA PRO A 46 -0.48 20.47 -16.53
C PRO A 46 -2.00 20.34 -16.69
N ILE A 47 -2.50 19.13 -16.91
CA ILE A 47 -3.95 18.85 -17.05
C ILE A 47 -4.65 19.12 -15.71
N ALA A 48 -4.06 18.65 -14.60
CA ALA A 48 -4.60 18.87 -13.27
C ALA A 48 -4.62 20.37 -12.89
N PHE A 49 -3.59 21.14 -13.26
CA PHE A 49 -3.52 22.57 -13.01
C PHE A 49 -4.49 23.36 -13.91
N ALA A 50 -4.65 22.96 -15.17
CA ALA A 50 -5.61 23.58 -16.10
C ALA A 50 -7.08 23.36 -15.67
N ALA A 51 -7.38 22.24 -15.01
CA ALA A 51 -8.74 21.88 -14.59
C ALA A 51 -9.23 22.56 -13.29
N GLY A 52 -8.41 23.36 -12.60
CA GLY A 52 -8.85 24.05 -11.37
C GLY A 52 -7.77 24.46 -10.38
N GLY A 53 -6.50 24.55 -10.78
CA GLY A 53 -5.39 24.93 -9.89
C GLY A 53 -5.27 26.43 -9.62
N GLN A 54 -6.04 27.26 -10.29
CA GLN A 54 -5.87 28.72 -10.29
C GLN A 54 -6.70 29.36 -9.18
N GLY A 55 -6.13 29.47 -7.97
CA GLY A 55 -6.78 30.18 -6.86
C GLY A 55 -6.31 29.85 -5.45
N ARG A 56 -5.45 28.84 -5.25
CA ARG A 56 -4.96 28.49 -3.91
C ARG A 56 -3.85 29.44 -3.43
N PRO A 57 -3.95 30.04 -2.24
CA PRO A 57 -2.89 30.86 -1.63
C PRO A 57 -1.54 30.13 -1.55
N GLY A 58 -0.43 30.86 -1.67
CA GLY A 58 0.92 30.28 -1.60
C GLY A 58 1.22 29.51 -0.30
N ALA A 59 0.57 29.88 0.81
CA ALA A 59 0.70 29.18 2.09
C ALA A 59 0.14 27.74 2.06
N GLU A 60 -0.95 27.48 1.34
CA GLU A 60 -1.52 26.13 1.20
C GLU A 60 -0.58 25.20 0.42
N TRP A 61 0.12 25.75 -0.58
CA TRP A 61 1.14 25.00 -1.32
C TRP A 61 2.33 24.64 -0.44
N VAL A 62 2.81 25.56 0.40
CA VAL A 62 3.90 25.27 1.35
C VAL A 62 3.47 24.18 2.32
N GLN A 63 2.26 24.26 2.88
CA GLN A 63 1.74 23.22 3.77
C GLN A 63 1.61 21.87 3.06
N PHE A 64 1.09 21.85 1.83
CA PHE A 64 1.01 20.63 1.03
C PHE A 64 2.37 19.98 0.84
N TRP A 65 3.38 20.74 0.40
CA TRP A 65 4.73 20.21 0.19
C TRP A 65 5.39 19.75 1.49
N LEU A 66 5.21 20.49 2.59
CA LEU A 66 5.72 20.09 3.90
C LEU A 66 5.12 18.76 4.35
N VAL A 67 3.80 18.60 4.25
CA VAL A 67 3.12 17.35 4.62
C VAL A 67 3.53 16.21 3.68
N ALA A 68 3.57 16.45 2.36
CA ALA A 68 3.95 15.44 1.38
C ALA A 68 5.39 14.94 1.61
N VAL A 69 6.34 15.84 1.84
CA VAL A 69 7.74 15.49 2.13
C VAL A 69 7.85 14.79 3.49
N ALA A 70 7.18 15.30 4.52
CA ALA A 70 7.20 14.67 5.84
C ALA A 70 6.67 13.24 5.77
N VAL A 71 5.54 13.01 5.10
CA VAL A 71 4.97 11.67 4.89
C VAL A 71 5.91 10.80 4.07
N ALA A 72 6.48 11.30 2.97
CA ALA A 72 7.41 10.54 2.15
C ALA A 72 8.66 10.09 2.93
N VAL A 73 9.24 10.99 3.73
CA VAL A 73 10.41 10.70 4.56
C VAL A 73 10.05 9.74 5.69
N LEU A 74 8.96 9.99 6.42
CA LEU A 74 8.52 9.11 7.51
C LEU A 74 8.19 7.70 7.00
N ALA A 75 7.48 7.58 5.87
CA ALA A 75 7.20 6.30 5.24
C ALA A 75 8.49 5.59 4.78
N SER A 76 9.45 6.33 4.21
CA SER A 76 10.71 5.76 3.74
C SER A 76 11.66 5.34 4.87
N ILE A 77 11.62 6.03 6.01
CA ILE A 77 12.49 5.70 7.15
C ILE A 77 11.79 4.71 8.08
N LEU A 78 10.67 5.10 8.70
CA LEU A 78 9.98 4.25 9.66
C LEU A 78 9.31 3.08 8.98
N GLY A 79 8.61 3.31 7.86
CA GLY A 79 7.95 2.23 7.11
C GLY A 79 8.96 1.18 6.68
N ASN A 80 10.09 1.60 6.09
CA ASN A 80 11.13 0.67 5.65
C ASN A 80 11.86 -0.02 6.82
N ALA A 81 12.08 0.66 7.95
CA ALA A 81 12.67 0.06 9.15
C ALA A 81 11.73 -0.96 9.82
N CYS A 82 10.43 -0.64 9.92
CA CYS A 82 9.40 -1.54 10.45
C CYS A 82 9.22 -2.74 9.52
N TRP A 83 9.17 -2.51 8.21
CA TRP A 83 9.11 -3.56 7.19
C TRP A 83 10.31 -4.51 7.31
N ASN A 84 11.53 -3.96 7.36
CA ASN A 84 12.74 -4.78 7.51
C ASN A 84 12.75 -5.62 8.80
N ARG A 85 12.21 -5.10 9.91
CA ARG A 85 12.05 -5.90 11.14
C ARG A 85 10.98 -6.97 10.98
N ALA A 86 9.82 -6.62 10.43
CA ALA A 86 8.70 -7.54 10.23
C ALA A 86 9.09 -8.68 9.27
N SER A 87 9.73 -8.38 8.13
CA SER A 87 10.19 -9.38 7.16
C SER A 87 11.23 -10.35 7.73
N ARG A 88 11.98 -9.96 8.76
CA ARG A 88 12.91 -10.85 9.46
C ARG A 88 12.23 -11.70 10.54
N ALA A 89 11.14 -11.19 11.14
CA ALA A 89 10.44 -11.84 12.24
C ALA A 89 9.30 -12.76 11.80
N LEU A 90 8.79 -12.59 10.57
CA LEU A 90 7.56 -13.26 10.11
C LEU A 90 7.78 -14.04 8.81
N PRO A 91 7.16 -15.24 8.67
CA PRO A 91 7.00 -15.92 7.39
C PRO A 91 6.38 -15.00 6.32
N LEU A 92 6.85 -15.12 5.08
CA LEU A 92 6.40 -14.34 3.91
C LEU A 92 4.86 -14.32 3.74
N THR A 93 4.18 -15.40 4.11
CA THR A 93 2.71 -15.52 4.08
C THR A 93 2.00 -14.63 5.12
N LEU A 94 2.62 -14.41 6.29
CA LEU A 94 2.09 -13.51 7.31
C LEU A 94 2.37 -12.03 6.97
N GLY A 95 3.48 -11.74 6.27
CA GLY A 95 3.81 -10.39 5.81
C GLY A 95 2.74 -9.78 4.90
N GLY A 96 2.20 -10.57 3.96
CA GLY A 96 1.10 -10.15 3.09
C GLY A 96 -0.21 -9.86 3.84
N GLN A 97 -0.43 -10.50 4.99
CA GLN A 97 -1.62 -10.27 5.81
C GLN A 97 -1.48 -8.98 6.64
N MET A 98 -0.26 -8.58 6.99
CA MET A 98 -0.04 -7.36 7.76
C MET A 98 -0.50 -6.09 7.05
N ILE A 99 -0.56 -6.10 5.71
CA ILE A 99 -1.03 -4.95 4.91
C ILE A 99 -2.48 -4.56 5.24
N VAL A 100 -3.27 -5.50 5.78
CA VAL A 100 -4.62 -5.21 6.27
C VAL A 100 -4.60 -4.14 7.37
N PHE A 101 -3.59 -4.18 8.25
CA PHE A 101 -3.49 -3.25 9.37
C PHE A 101 -3.19 -1.84 8.90
N GLU A 102 -2.45 -1.66 7.80
CA GLU A 102 -2.24 -0.34 7.20
C GLU A 102 -3.58 0.30 6.82
N THR A 103 -4.47 -0.47 6.18
CA THR A 103 -5.81 0.00 5.82
C THR A 103 -6.65 0.29 7.06
N LEU A 104 -6.62 -0.58 8.08
CA LEU A 104 -7.39 -0.38 9.32
C LEU A 104 -6.91 0.85 10.11
N PHE A 105 -5.61 1.02 10.27
CA PHE A 105 -5.04 2.20 10.93
C PHE A 105 -5.28 3.47 10.13
N GLY A 106 -5.24 3.40 8.79
CA GLY A 106 -5.62 4.51 7.92
C GLY A 106 -7.09 4.92 8.10
N LEU A 107 -8.01 3.94 8.15
CA LEU A 107 -9.43 4.20 8.44
C LEU A 107 -9.61 4.81 9.83
N LEU A 108 -8.99 4.22 10.85
CA LEU A 108 -9.04 4.71 12.22
C LEU A 108 -8.54 6.16 12.30
N TYR A 109 -7.35 6.43 11.77
CA TYR A 109 -6.79 7.78 11.70
C TYR A 109 -7.73 8.75 10.96
N GLY A 110 -8.32 8.32 9.84
CA GLY A 110 -9.30 9.11 9.10
C GLY A 110 -10.53 9.48 9.93
N PHE A 111 -11.07 8.54 10.71
CA PHE A 111 -12.19 8.78 11.61
C PHE A 111 -11.82 9.72 12.76
N LEU A 112 -10.65 9.55 13.38
CA LEU A 112 -10.15 10.45 14.42
C LEU A 112 -9.92 11.87 13.88
N TRP A 113 -9.29 11.99 12.71
CA TRP A 113 -9.01 13.28 12.09
C TRP A 113 -10.30 14.04 11.74
N GLN A 114 -11.30 13.32 11.22
CA GLN A 114 -12.61 13.90 10.89
C GLN A 114 -13.54 14.02 12.10
N GLN A 115 -13.11 13.58 13.29
CA GLN A 115 -13.89 13.57 14.53
C GLN A 115 -15.29 12.96 14.36
N ARG A 116 -15.39 11.90 13.55
CA ARG A 116 -16.66 11.26 13.22
C ARG A 116 -16.65 9.79 13.56
N TRP A 117 -17.83 9.25 13.81
CA TRP A 117 -18.03 7.82 13.93
C TRP A 117 -18.04 7.16 12.55
N PRO A 118 -17.56 5.91 12.43
CA PRO A 118 -17.60 5.15 11.20
C PRO A 118 -19.05 4.89 10.78
N LEU A 119 -19.32 5.03 9.50
CA LEU A 119 -20.61 4.71 8.90
C LEU A 119 -20.80 3.18 8.87
N PRO A 120 -22.05 2.68 8.90
CA PRO A 120 -22.32 1.24 8.81
C PRO A 120 -21.69 0.58 7.57
N LEU A 121 -21.67 1.30 6.44
CA LEU A 121 -21.04 0.81 5.21
C LEU A 121 -19.51 0.69 5.34
N GLU A 122 -18.86 1.60 6.07
CA GLU A 122 -17.42 1.56 6.31
C GLU A 122 -17.05 0.41 7.26
N LEU A 123 -17.89 0.17 8.28
CA LEU A 123 -17.77 -1.00 9.15
C LEU A 123 -17.97 -2.31 8.38
N LEU A 124 -18.96 -2.37 7.49
CA LEU A 124 -19.20 -3.53 6.64
C LEU A 124 -17.99 -3.78 5.71
N ALA A 125 -17.46 -2.73 5.09
CA ALA A 125 -16.28 -2.83 4.24
C ALA A 125 -15.05 -3.32 5.03
N ALA A 126 -14.82 -2.77 6.23
CA ALA A 126 -13.75 -3.22 7.12
C ALA A 126 -13.95 -4.69 7.57
N GLY A 127 -15.19 -5.08 7.86
CA GLY A 127 -15.56 -6.46 8.18
C GLY A 127 -15.30 -7.43 7.03
N CYS A 128 -15.69 -7.08 5.80
CA CYS A 128 -15.40 -7.87 4.61
C CYS A 128 -13.89 -8.00 4.34
N LEU A 129 -13.13 -6.92 4.53
CA LEU A 129 -11.67 -6.91 4.41
C LEU A 129 -11.03 -7.87 5.42
N LEU A 130 -11.43 -7.78 6.70
CA LEU A 130 -10.97 -8.67 7.76
C LEU A 130 -11.33 -10.12 7.48
N ALA A 131 -12.57 -10.39 7.06
CA ALA A 131 -13.02 -11.73 6.71
C ALA A 131 -12.18 -12.33 5.57
N GLY A 132 -11.95 -11.58 4.49
CA GLY A 132 -11.12 -12.02 3.37
C GLY A 132 -9.68 -12.36 3.78
N VAL A 133 -9.08 -11.56 4.66
CA VAL A 133 -7.72 -11.80 5.18
C VAL A 133 -7.69 -13.03 6.09
N VAL A 134 -8.66 -13.18 6.99
CA VAL A 134 -8.76 -14.37 7.86
C VAL A 134 -8.98 -15.65 7.04
N SER A 135 -9.84 -15.61 6.02
CA SER A 135 -10.04 -16.75 5.11
C SER A 135 -8.78 -17.09 4.33
N SER A 136 -8.06 -16.09 3.81
CA SER A 136 -6.78 -16.30 3.13
C SER A 136 -5.73 -16.87 4.09
N ALA A 137 -5.67 -16.36 5.32
CA ALA A 137 -4.76 -16.86 6.35
C ALA A 137 -5.05 -18.31 6.72
N ALA A 138 -6.32 -18.65 6.90
CA ALA A 138 -6.74 -20.01 7.20
C ALA A 138 -6.38 -20.98 6.04
N ALA A 139 -6.54 -20.54 4.79
CA ALA A 139 -6.23 -21.35 3.62
C ALA A 139 -4.71 -21.59 3.40
N HIS A 140 -3.86 -20.68 3.87
CA HIS A 140 -2.39 -20.77 3.72
C HIS A 140 -1.66 -21.22 4.98
N ARG A 141 -2.37 -21.80 5.96
CA ARG A 141 -1.73 -22.44 7.11
C ARG A 141 -0.99 -23.70 6.63
N PRO A 142 0.33 -23.85 6.90
CA PRO A 142 1.02 -25.09 6.61
C PRO A 142 0.34 -26.24 7.37
N ALA A 143 0.08 -27.35 6.68
CA ALA A 143 -0.47 -28.55 7.30
C ALA A 143 0.45 -28.99 8.46
N PRO A 144 -0.09 -29.49 9.59
CA PRO A 144 0.75 -30.03 10.64
C PRO A 144 1.64 -31.11 10.03
N GLU A 145 2.95 -30.93 10.15
CA GLU A 145 3.94 -31.92 9.76
C GLU A 145 3.58 -33.21 10.51
N ALA A 146 3.00 -34.18 9.80
CA ALA A 146 2.65 -35.46 10.35
C ALA A 146 3.96 -36.07 10.87
N LEU A 147 4.06 -36.18 12.20
CA LEU A 147 5.14 -36.87 12.91
C LEU A 147 5.47 -38.15 12.15
N ALA A 148 6.61 -38.17 11.44
CA ALA A 148 7.15 -39.38 10.87
C ALA A 148 7.72 -40.21 12.03
N PRO A 149 7.18 -41.41 12.31
CA PRO A 149 7.78 -42.29 13.30
C PRO A 149 9.06 -42.90 12.73
N HIS A 150 10.17 -42.70 13.44
CA HIS A 150 11.35 -43.56 13.38
C HIS A 150 11.65 -44.08 14.78
#